data_AF-A0A2E5XVK3-F1
#
_entry.id   AF-A0A2E5XVK3-F1
#
_cell.length_a   1.000
_cell.length_b   1.000
_cell.length_c   1.000
_cell.angle_alpha   90.00
_cell.angle_beta   90.00
_cell.angle_gamma   90.00
#
_symmetry.space_group_name_H-M   'P 1'
#
loop_
_entity.id
_entity.type
_entity.pdbx_description
1 polymer ?
#
loop_
_entity_poly.entity_id
_entity_poly.type
_entity_poly.pdbx_seq_one_letter_code
_entity_poly.pdbx_strand_id
1 'polypeptide(L)'
;MKRLLLLCALLPFVVSAQNSLNTSLLYHWMDSTIIGTTLYDNAYNEVWGMAYNNKEFAVIGSTDGTHIFDVTDPVASTQVAYIPGAAQGAAIVHRDYHDFDGYLYIVCDEGSSTLQIVDISNLPNSFNIVYDSDSLIKRAHNIFIDESTSHLYVCSEKQIGVGNNFNALHIYDLSNPELPTHWYTYNDVSHVHDAYVKNDTAFLNCGNQGLRIVDFSMVAPLLAVMHEELGSLTTYPDAGYNHSGWLTDDGNYYVMADENHGYEMKILDVSDYSNPTVVSTFFSGVSQMESMPHNQIINGNYVYTAHYHDGIYIHDISDPNNPILVAFYDTFDPTHYNSYMGAWGVYPFLPSGNILVSDMQTGLYVFEIDYDGHTLLEENSVNNLKLFPNPTKEMLNIQFEGEGLLKMFDVSGKLLQTKLVMGGEVLNLTELQSGFYVVQLEIEKKVYHQKFIKQ
;
A
#
# COMPACT_ATOMS: atom_id res chain seq x y z
N MET A 1 -18.23 46.14 -46.26
CA MET A 1 -17.76 44.84 -45.72
C MET A 1 -16.80 45.10 -44.58
N LYS A 2 -17.26 45.02 -43.33
CA LYS A 2 -16.41 45.10 -42.12
C LYS A 2 -15.87 43.70 -41.86
N ARG A 3 -14.55 43.51 -41.88
CA ARG A 3 -13.89 42.26 -41.50
C ARG A 3 -13.75 42.25 -39.98
N LEU A 4 -14.40 41.28 -39.34
CA LEU A 4 -14.28 40.99 -37.91
C LEU A 4 -13.02 40.13 -37.73
N LEU A 5 -12.02 40.63 -37.00
CA LEU A 5 -10.89 39.83 -36.53
C LEU A 5 -11.36 39.07 -35.28
N LEU A 6 -11.44 37.74 -35.38
CA LEU A 6 -11.65 36.86 -34.23
C LEU A 6 -10.32 36.74 -33.47
N LEU A 7 -10.27 37.30 -32.27
CA LEU A 7 -9.17 37.06 -31.32
C LEU A 7 -9.45 35.71 -30.64
N CYS A 8 -8.73 34.65 -31.01
CA CYS A 8 -8.74 33.41 -30.25
C CYS A 8 -7.95 33.63 -28.95
N ALA A 9 -8.65 33.75 -27.83
CA ALA A 9 -8.05 33.68 -26.51
C ALA A 9 -7.64 32.23 -26.23
N LEU A 10 -6.33 31.97 -26.20
CA LEU A 10 -5.77 30.73 -25.66
C LEU A 10 -5.93 30.79 -24.13
N LEU A 11 -6.89 30.05 -23.61
CA LEU A 11 -6.99 29.76 -22.18
C LEU A 11 -5.83 28.81 -21.80
N PRO A 12 -5.07 29.08 -20.74
CA PRO A 12 -4.07 28.16 -20.25
C PRO A 12 -4.78 26.93 -19.66
N PHE A 13 -4.57 25.77 -20.27
CA PHE A 13 -4.86 24.49 -19.63
C PHE A 13 -3.85 24.32 -18.50
N VAL A 14 -4.30 24.39 -17.26
CA VAL A 14 -3.54 23.85 -16.12
C VAL A 14 -3.70 22.34 -16.22
N VAL A 15 -2.65 21.66 -16.64
CA VAL A 15 -2.57 20.21 -16.54
C VAL A 15 -2.12 19.95 -15.10
N SER A 16 -3.06 19.54 -14.23
CA SER A 16 -2.67 18.91 -12.97
C SER A 16 -2.10 17.54 -13.32
N ALA A 17 -0.80 17.37 -13.13
CA ALA A 17 -0.16 16.07 -13.17
C ALA A 17 -0.16 15.50 -11.76
N GLN A 18 -0.50 14.22 -11.63
CA GLN A 18 -0.46 13.51 -10.36
C GLN A 18 1.00 13.38 -9.90
N ASN A 19 1.29 13.75 -8.65
CA ASN A 19 2.67 13.79 -8.15
C ASN A 19 3.15 12.39 -7.80
N SER A 20 4.42 12.10 -8.09
CA SER A 20 5.05 10.83 -7.74
C SER A 20 6.56 10.97 -7.61
N LEU A 21 7.16 10.02 -6.89
CA LEU A 21 8.58 9.78 -6.80
C LEU A 21 8.83 8.28 -6.93
N ASN A 22 9.74 7.89 -7.82
CA ASN A 22 10.19 6.50 -7.97
C ASN A 22 9.06 5.47 -8.11
N THR A 23 7.92 5.90 -8.67
CA THR A 23 6.71 5.09 -8.77
C THR A 23 6.14 5.23 -10.17
N SER A 24 5.92 4.10 -10.84
CA SER A 24 5.31 4.04 -12.17
C SER A 24 3.94 3.39 -12.08
N LEU A 25 2.90 4.09 -12.56
CA LEU A 25 1.56 3.54 -12.69
C LEU A 25 1.52 2.57 -13.89
N LEU A 26 1.25 1.29 -13.62
CA LEU A 26 1.18 0.25 -14.63
C LEU A 26 -0.25 -0.06 -15.06
N TYR A 27 -1.19 0.00 -14.12
CA TYR A 27 -2.61 -0.27 -14.36
C TYR A 27 -3.48 0.53 -13.40
N HIS A 28 -4.63 0.97 -13.90
CA HIS A 28 -5.67 1.63 -13.12
C HIS A 28 -7.03 1.14 -13.57
N TRP A 29 -7.87 0.74 -12.62
CA TRP A 29 -9.24 0.35 -12.87
C TRP A 29 -10.21 1.07 -11.94
N MET A 30 -11.30 1.55 -12.54
CA MET A 30 -12.47 2.06 -11.87
C MET A 30 -13.73 1.72 -12.69
N ASP A 31 -14.83 1.48 -12.01
CA ASP A 31 -16.17 1.34 -12.58
C ASP A 31 -17.10 2.46 -12.06
N SER A 32 -17.39 3.43 -12.92
CA SER A 32 -18.28 4.55 -12.60
C SER A 32 -19.74 4.17 -12.32
N THR A 33 -20.11 2.91 -12.54
CA THR A 33 -21.47 2.41 -12.28
C THR A 33 -21.65 1.95 -10.83
N ILE A 34 -20.55 1.67 -10.12
CA ILE A 34 -20.57 1.35 -8.69
C ILE A 34 -20.84 2.64 -7.92
N ILE A 35 -21.86 2.60 -7.07
CA ILE A 35 -22.32 3.77 -6.33
C ILE A 35 -21.57 3.85 -5.00
N GLY A 36 -20.96 5.00 -4.75
CA GLY A 36 -20.28 5.31 -3.49
C GLY A 36 -21.21 5.29 -2.28
N THR A 37 -20.64 5.11 -1.10
CA THR A 37 -21.42 5.14 0.14
C THR A 37 -22.01 6.52 0.42
N THR A 38 -23.09 6.54 1.19
CA THR A 38 -23.67 7.82 1.66
C THR A 38 -22.76 8.53 2.67
N LEU A 39 -21.85 7.79 3.32
CA LEU A 39 -21.06 8.30 4.43
C LEU A 39 -19.77 8.98 3.96
N TYR A 40 -19.03 8.34 3.05
CA TYR A 40 -17.71 8.80 2.60
C TYR A 40 -17.58 8.90 1.08
N ASP A 41 -18.65 8.63 0.34
CA ASP A 41 -18.61 8.52 -1.12
C ASP A 41 -17.56 7.50 -1.61
N ASN A 42 -17.23 6.50 -0.78
CA ASN A 42 -16.33 5.43 -1.19
C ASN A 42 -17.09 4.38 -1.98
N ALA A 43 -16.65 4.13 -3.21
CA ALA A 43 -17.15 3.05 -4.04
C ALA A 43 -16.35 1.77 -3.82
N TYR A 44 -15.09 1.92 -3.39
CA TYR A 44 -14.12 0.84 -3.20
C TYR A 44 -13.63 0.76 -1.76
N ASN A 45 -13.14 -0.41 -1.38
CA ASN A 45 -12.53 -0.70 -0.10
C ASN A 45 -11.56 -1.86 -0.23
N GLU A 46 -10.48 -1.79 0.54
CA GLU A 46 -9.46 -2.82 0.71
C GLU A 46 -8.80 -3.34 -0.57
N VAL A 47 -7.61 -3.92 -0.44
CA VAL A 47 -6.91 -4.59 -1.53
C VAL A 47 -6.16 -5.79 -0.99
N TRP A 48 -6.21 -6.89 -1.73
CA TRP A 48 -5.43 -8.08 -1.41
C TRP A 48 -4.79 -8.64 -2.68
N GLY A 49 -3.64 -9.27 -2.54
CA GLY A 49 -2.93 -9.90 -3.64
C GLY A 49 -2.82 -11.40 -3.44
N MET A 50 -2.78 -12.13 -4.54
CA MET A 50 -2.65 -13.59 -4.53
C MET A 50 -1.78 -14.04 -5.69
N ALA A 51 -1.07 -15.15 -5.53
CA ALA A 51 -0.28 -15.72 -6.62
C ALA A 51 -0.43 -17.25 -6.70
N TYR A 52 -0.96 -17.73 -7.82
CA TYR A 52 -1.21 -19.15 -8.08
C TYR A 52 -0.91 -19.49 -9.53
N ASN A 53 -0.36 -20.68 -9.81
CA ASN A 53 -0.14 -21.17 -11.18
C ASN A 53 0.64 -20.21 -12.11
N ASN A 54 1.66 -19.51 -11.58
CA ASN A 54 2.42 -18.46 -12.29
C ASN A 54 1.55 -17.28 -12.76
N LYS A 55 0.44 -17.03 -12.07
CA LYS A 55 -0.44 -15.90 -12.25
C LYS A 55 -0.49 -15.10 -10.96
N GLU A 56 -0.64 -13.79 -11.13
CA GLU A 56 -0.82 -12.83 -10.05
C GLU A 56 -2.20 -12.24 -10.15
N PHE A 57 -2.86 -12.10 -9.01
CA PHE A 57 -4.22 -11.59 -8.93
C PHE A 57 -4.30 -10.44 -7.94
N ALA A 58 -5.08 -9.43 -8.30
CA ALA A 58 -5.50 -8.35 -7.42
C ALA A 58 -6.97 -8.55 -7.04
N VAL A 59 -7.26 -8.51 -5.75
CA VAL A 59 -8.59 -8.49 -5.17
C VAL A 59 -8.86 -7.07 -4.69
N ILE A 60 -10.01 -6.50 -5.08
CA ILE A 60 -10.47 -5.21 -4.57
C ILE A 60 -11.94 -5.31 -4.19
N GLY A 61 -12.29 -4.72 -3.06
CA GLY A 61 -13.68 -4.62 -2.60
C GLY A 61 -14.39 -3.39 -3.13
N SER A 62 -15.71 -3.48 -3.15
CA SER A 62 -16.60 -2.39 -3.49
C SER A 62 -17.89 -2.43 -2.67
N THR A 63 -18.70 -1.39 -2.82
CA THR A 63 -20.05 -1.36 -2.24
C THR A 63 -20.94 -2.50 -2.76
N ASP A 64 -20.62 -3.09 -3.91
CA ASP A 64 -21.39 -4.18 -4.53
C ASP A 64 -20.82 -5.58 -4.24
N GLY A 65 -19.51 -5.72 -4.05
CA GLY A 65 -18.89 -7.02 -3.83
C GLY A 65 -17.37 -7.03 -3.96
N THR A 66 -16.83 -8.15 -4.43
CA THR A 66 -15.40 -8.40 -4.58
C THR A 66 -15.05 -8.61 -6.05
N HIS A 67 -14.04 -7.90 -6.52
CA HIS A 67 -13.56 -7.94 -7.89
C HIS A 67 -12.16 -8.54 -7.92
N ILE A 68 -11.93 -9.54 -8.78
CA ILE A 68 -10.61 -10.17 -8.93
C ILE A 68 -10.09 -9.94 -10.34
N PHE A 69 -8.88 -9.42 -10.44
CA PHE A 69 -8.17 -9.13 -11.69
C PHE A 69 -6.96 -10.03 -11.85
N ASP A 70 -6.72 -10.57 -13.04
CA ASP A 70 -5.40 -11.10 -13.42
C ASP A 70 -4.51 -9.90 -13.73
N VAL A 71 -3.45 -9.72 -12.95
CA VAL A 71 -2.48 -8.61 -13.03
C VAL A 71 -1.06 -9.09 -13.41
N THR A 72 -0.95 -10.33 -13.89
CA THR A 72 0.34 -10.94 -14.27
C THR A 72 1.05 -10.14 -15.36
N ASP A 73 0.29 -9.59 -16.30
CA ASP A 73 0.73 -8.54 -17.22
C ASP A 73 -0.09 -7.29 -16.90
N PRO A 74 0.45 -6.36 -16.07
CA PRO A 74 -0.28 -5.21 -15.58
C PRO A 74 -0.95 -4.39 -16.68
N VAL A 75 -0.28 -4.20 -17.82
CA VAL A 75 -0.79 -3.40 -18.95
C VAL A 75 -1.97 -4.08 -19.65
N ALA A 76 -2.06 -5.42 -19.56
CA ALA A 76 -3.13 -6.22 -20.11
C ALA A 76 -4.08 -6.77 -19.03
N SER A 77 -4.12 -6.15 -17.84
CA SER A 77 -4.93 -6.64 -16.72
C SER A 77 -6.42 -6.69 -17.07
N THR A 78 -7.09 -7.75 -16.61
CA THR A 78 -8.53 -7.95 -16.84
C THR A 78 -9.21 -8.51 -15.61
N GLN A 79 -10.47 -8.11 -15.38
CA GLN A 79 -11.29 -8.71 -14.34
C GLN A 79 -11.65 -10.16 -14.74
N VAL A 80 -11.26 -11.12 -13.91
CA VAL A 80 -11.47 -12.57 -14.12
C VAL A 80 -12.58 -13.14 -13.24
N ALA A 81 -12.91 -12.48 -12.13
CA ALA A 81 -14.04 -12.86 -11.29
C ALA A 81 -14.74 -11.65 -10.67
N TYR A 82 -16.03 -11.84 -10.40
CA TYR A 82 -16.85 -10.94 -9.60
C TYR A 82 -17.68 -11.79 -8.64
N ILE A 83 -17.51 -11.54 -7.35
CA ILE A 83 -18.25 -12.21 -6.29
C ILE A 83 -19.21 -11.16 -5.68
N PRO A 84 -20.52 -11.30 -5.87
CA PRO A 84 -21.48 -10.36 -5.27
C PRO A 84 -21.41 -10.49 -3.75
N GLY A 85 -21.29 -9.36 -3.06
CA GLY A 85 -21.33 -9.34 -1.61
C GLY A 85 -22.73 -9.74 -1.12
N ALA A 86 -22.80 -10.44 0.03
CA ALA A 86 -24.09 -10.78 0.64
C ALA A 86 -24.89 -9.52 1.04
N ALA A 87 -24.20 -8.47 1.49
CA ALA A 87 -24.74 -7.12 1.60
C ALA A 87 -24.12 -6.21 0.52
N GLN A 88 -24.94 -5.32 -0.04
CA GLN A 88 -24.56 -4.42 -1.13
C GLN A 88 -25.17 -3.03 -0.96
N GLY A 89 -24.58 -2.05 -1.63
CA GLY A 89 -25.09 -0.70 -1.79
C GLY A 89 -24.48 0.32 -0.85
N ALA A 90 -25.05 1.52 -0.83
CA ALA A 90 -24.44 2.74 -0.28
C ALA A 90 -24.22 2.76 1.26
N ALA A 91 -24.51 1.66 1.95
CA ALA A 91 -24.21 1.48 3.38
C ALA A 91 -22.94 0.65 3.62
N ILE A 92 -22.35 0.03 2.57
CA ILE A 92 -21.20 -0.86 2.70
C ILE A 92 -19.91 -0.05 2.58
N VAL A 93 -19.28 0.23 3.71
CA VAL A 93 -18.02 0.99 3.73
C VAL A 93 -16.85 0.02 3.63
N HIS A 94 -16.94 -1.13 4.30
CA HIS A 94 -15.81 -1.98 4.58
C HIS A 94 -15.98 -3.42 4.08
N ARG A 95 -14.90 -3.96 3.52
CA ARG A 95 -14.69 -5.39 3.30
C ARG A 95 -13.23 -5.69 3.60
N ASP A 96 -12.97 -6.93 3.98
CA ASP A 96 -11.61 -7.38 4.22
C ASP A 96 -11.40 -8.82 3.74
N TYR A 97 -10.15 -9.16 3.47
CA TYR A 97 -9.72 -10.32 2.71
C TYR A 97 -8.50 -11.00 3.31
N HIS A 98 -8.50 -12.33 3.27
CA HIS A 98 -7.27 -13.09 3.42
C HIS A 98 -7.42 -14.41 2.66
N ASP A 99 -6.37 -14.88 2.00
CA ASP A 99 -6.38 -16.20 1.37
C ASP A 99 -5.65 -17.25 2.23
N PHE A 100 -6.06 -18.51 2.09
CA PHE A 100 -5.44 -19.65 2.74
C PHE A 100 -5.79 -20.94 1.99
N ASP A 101 -4.78 -21.74 1.66
CA ASP A 101 -4.90 -23.05 1.01
C ASP A 101 -5.77 -23.06 -0.27
N GLY A 102 -5.66 -22.01 -1.10
CA GLY A 102 -6.44 -21.88 -2.34
C GLY A 102 -7.89 -21.42 -2.15
N TYR A 103 -8.23 -20.91 -0.97
CA TYR A 103 -9.52 -20.28 -0.68
C TYR A 103 -9.33 -18.81 -0.31
N LEU A 104 -10.21 -17.94 -0.80
CA LEU A 104 -10.31 -16.54 -0.40
C LEU A 104 -11.44 -16.39 0.64
N TYR A 105 -11.10 -15.84 1.80
CA TYR A 105 -12.05 -15.51 2.87
C TYR A 105 -12.40 -14.04 2.75
N ILE A 106 -13.70 -13.74 2.83
CA ILE A 106 -14.25 -12.40 2.61
C ILE A 106 -15.19 -12.07 3.75
N VAL A 107 -14.97 -10.92 4.38
CA VAL A 107 -15.85 -10.36 5.41
C VAL A 107 -16.33 -8.95 5.06
N CYS A 108 -17.35 -8.48 5.75
CA CYS A 108 -17.89 -7.13 5.61
C CYS A 108 -18.44 -6.66 6.95
N ASP A 109 -18.18 -5.39 7.30
CA ASP A 109 -18.62 -4.80 8.57
C ASP A 109 -19.92 -4.00 8.44
N GLU A 110 -20.72 -4.18 7.40
CA GLU A 110 -22.02 -3.51 7.33
C GLU A 110 -23.12 -4.43 6.80
N GLY A 111 -24.36 -3.96 6.94
CA GLY A 111 -25.52 -4.63 6.38
C GLY A 111 -25.81 -6.01 6.96
N SER A 112 -26.59 -6.78 6.20
CA SER A 112 -26.87 -8.19 6.47
C SER A 112 -25.81 -9.06 5.77
N SER A 113 -24.58 -8.99 6.27
CA SER A 113 -23.43 -9.67 5.70
C SER A 113 -23.26 -11.10 6.20
N THR A 114 -22.28 -11.78 5.61
CA THR A 114 -21.90 -13.16 5.84
C THR A 114 -20.39 -13.28 5.79
N LEU A 115 -19.84 -14.40 6.28
CA LEU A 115 -18.57 -14.90 5.77
C LEU A 115 -18.82 -15.53 4.40
N GLN A 116 -18.05 -15.12 3.40
CA GLN A 116 -17.97 -15.81 2.12
C GLN A 116 -16.60 -16.48 2.00
N ILE A 117 -16.59 -17.74 1.59
CA ILE A 117 -15.37 -18.49 1.30
C ILE A 117 -15.44 -18.93 -0.16
N VAL A 118 -14.42 -18.58 -0.93
CA VAL A 118 -14.37 -18.79 -2.37
C VAL A 118 -13.18 -19.66 -2.72
N ASP A 119 -13.42 -20.82 -3.32
CA ASP A 119 -12.38 -21.63 -3.96
C ASP A 119 -11.87 -20.90 -5.21
N ILE A 120 -10.60 -20.48 -5.13
CA ILE A 120 -9.88 -19.71 -6.15
C ILE A 120 -8.82 -20.54 -6.87
N SER A 121 -8.71 -21.84 -6.55
CA SER A 121 -7.65 -22.73 -7.05
C SER A 121 -7.63 -22.88 -8.58
N ASN A 122 -8.76 -22.62 -9.25
CA ASN A 122 -8.90 -22.70 -10.71
C ASN A 122 -8.96 -21.34 -11.42
N LEU A 123 -8.63 -20.23 -10.73
CA LEU A 123 -8.45 -18.94 -11.40
C LEU A 123 -7.32 -19.02 -12.46
N PRO A 124 -7.44 -18.29 -13.58
CA PRO A 124 -8.52 -17.36 -13.94
C PRO A 124 -9.75 -18.02 -14.61
N ASN A 125 -9.81 -19.36 -14.70
CA ASN A 125 -10.81 -20.04 -15.52
C ASN A 125 -12.18 -20.14 -14.84
N SER A 126 -12.21 -20.41 -13.53
CA SER A 126 -13.42 -20.45 -12.73
C SER A 126 -13.13 -20.27 -11.25
N PHE A 127 -14.18 -20.00 -10.48
CA PHE A 127 -14.18 -19.99 -9.02
C PHE A 127 -15.48 -20.60 -8.51
N ASN A 128 -15.53 -21.04 -7.25
CA ASN A 128 -16.75 -21.52 -6.61
C ASN A 128 -16.91 -20.87 -5.23
N ILE A 129 -18.10 -20.36 -4.94
CA ILE A 129 -18.44 -19.95 -3.57
C ILE A 129 -18.81 -21.23 -2.81
N VAL A 130 -17.92 -21.67 -1.91
CA VAL A 130 -18.08 -22.91 -1.14
C VAL A 130 -18.81 -22.69 0.18
N TYR A 131 -18.75 -21.46 0.69
CA TYR A 131 -19.49 -21.03 1.88
C TYR A 131 -19.99 -19.60 1.69
N ASP A 132 -21.25 -19.35 2.05
CA ASP A 132 -21.86 -18.01 2.14
C ASP A 132 -23.00 -18.07 3.17
N SER A 133 -22.69 -17.71 4.42
CA SER A 133 -23.67 -17.73 5.50
C SER A 133 -23.24 -16.85 6.67
N ASP A 134 -24.22 -16.29 7.38
CA ASP A 134 -24.03 -15.54 8.62
C ASP A 134 -23.92 -16.46 9.86
N SER A 135 -23.96 -17.78 9.66
CA SER A 135 -23.98 -18.76 10.75
C SER A 135 -22.69 -18.79 11.57
N LEU A 136 -21.54 -18.62 10.91
CA LEU A 136 -20.24 -18.51 11.57
C LEU A 136 -19.97 -17.05 11.93
N ILE A 137 -19.89 -16.18 10.92
CA ILE A 137 -19.60 -14.76 11.05
C ILE A 137 -20.67 -13.98 10.30
N LYS A 138 -21.34 -13.06 10.99
CA LYS A 138 -22.32 -12.17 10.35
C LYS A 138 -21.66 -10.88 9.86
N ARG A 139 -20.80 -10.30 10.68
CA ARG A 139 -19.97 -9.14 10.34
C ARG A 139 -18.64 -9.28 11.03
N ALA A 140 -17.59 -8.78 10.41
CA ALA A 140 -16.28 -8.60 11.01
C ALA A 140 -15.66 -7.35 10.41
N HIS A 141 -14.80 -6.70 11.19
CA HIS A 141 -14.07 -5.53 10.74
C HIS A 141 -12.89 -5.98 9.88
N ASN A 142 -11.91 -6.66 10.48
CA ASN A 142 -10.78 -7.24 9.75
C ASN A 142 -10.60 -8.73 10.04
N ILE A 143 -9.83 -9.40 9.18
CA ILE A 143 -9.40 -10.79 9.34
C ILE A 143 -7.91 -10.95 9.08
N PHE A 144 -7.29 -11.87 9.80
CA PHE A 144 -5.91 -12.28 9.57
C PHE A 144 -5.82 -13.81 9.67
N ILE A 145 -5.07 -14.47 8.78
CA ILE A 145 -4.84 -15.91 8.88
C ILE A 145 -3.38 -16.18 9.20
N ASP A 146 -3.13 -16.83 10.33
CA ASP A 146 -1.83 -17.40 10.61
C ASP A 146 -1.69 -18.75 9.91
N GLU A 147 -1.01 -18.76 8.76
CA GLU A 147 -0.81 -19.96 7.96
C GLU A 147 -0.01 -21.06 8.69
N SER A 148 0.81 -20.69 9.68
CA SER A 148 1.66 -21.65 10.39
C SER A 148 0.88 -22.57 11.32
N THR A 149 -0.28 -22.09 11.80
CA THR A 149 -1.16 -22.78 12.74
C THR A 149 -2.56 -23.02 12.17
N SER A 150 -2.84 -22.52 10.96
CA SER A 150 -4.13 -22.62 10.29
C SER A 150 -5.27 -21.98 11.11
N HIS A 151 -5.00 -20.84 11.73
CA HIS A 151 -5.99 -20.10 12.53
C HIS A 151 -6.42 -18.81 11.84
N LEU A 152 -7.74 -18.61 11.73
CA LEU A 152 -8.36 -17.37 11.28
C LEU A 152 -8.72 -16.50 12.49
N TYR A 153 -8.11 -15.33 12.56
CA TYR A 153 -8.36 -14.29 13.55
C TYR A 153 -9.36 -13.29 12.99
N VAL A 154 -10.46 -13.05 13.71
CA VAL A 154 -11.59 -12.24 13.26
C VAL A 154 -11.80 -11.08 14.22
N CYS A 155 -11.42 -9.89 13.77
CA CYS A 155 -11.42 -8.66 14.53
C CYS A 155 -12.82 -8.04 14.55
N SER A 156 -13.31 -7.70 15.75
CA SER A 156 -14.61 -7.07 15.95
C SER A 156 -15.75 -7.82 15.29
N GLU A 157 -15.92 -9.07 15.70
CA GLU A 157 -16.90 -9.98 15.12
C GLU A 157 -18.30 -9.80 15.73
N LYS A 158 -19.31 -9.82 14.86
CA LYS A 158 -20.72 -10.00 15.23
C LYS A 158 -21.23 -11.38 14.84
N GLN A 159 -21.88 -12.04 15.80
CA GLN A 159 -22.61 -13.30 15.58
C GLN A 159 -24.12 -13.11 15.51
N ILE A 160 -24.83 -14.15 15.08
CA ILE A 160 -26.29 -14.21 15.19
C ILE A 160 -26.69 -14.29 16.67
N GLY A 161 -27.74 -13.55 17.06
CA GLY A 161 -28.36 -13.69 18.37
C GLY A 161 -27.69 -12.93 19.52
N VAL A 162 -26.53 -12.31 19.32
CA VAL A 162 -25.83 -11.48 20.34
C VAL A 162 -26.28 -10.01 20.39
N GLY A 163 -27.38 -9.66 19.72
CA GLY A 163 -27.94 -8.30 19.73
C GLY A 163 -27.07 -7.28 18.99
N ASN A 164 -26.76 -6.16 19.63
CA ASN A 164 -25.88 -5.11 19.09
C ASN A 164 -24.43 -5.23 19.56
N ASN A 165 -24.08 -6.28 20.29
CA ASN A 165 -22.74 -6.47 20.81
C ASN A 165 -21.82 -7.09 19.76
N PHE A 166 -20.54 -6.77 19.87
CA PHE A 166 -19.45 -7.36 19.12
C PHE A 166 -18.50 -8.04 20.12
N ASN A 167 -17.86 -9.12 19.69
CA ASN A 167 -16.70 -9.67 20.39
C ASN A 167 -15.45 -8.95 19.89
N ALA A 168 -14.48 -8.72 20.76
CA ALA A 168 -13.26 -8.02 20.37
C ALA A 168 -12.46 -8.83 19.34
N LEU A 169 -12.26 -10.13 19.60
CA LEU A 169 -11.58 -11.04 18.68
C LEU A 169 -12.12 -12.47 18.83
N HIS A 170 -12.38 -13.13 17.71
CA HIS A 170 -12.60 -14.56 17.64
C HIS A 170 -11.49 -15.25 16.85
N ILE A 171 -11.22 -16.50 17.21
CA ILE A 171 -10.28 -17.36 16.50
C ILE A 171 -11.06 -18.58 16.00
N TYR A 172 -10.85 -18.94 14.74
CA TYR A 172 -11.40 -20.16 14.12
C TYR A 172 -10.26 -21.06 13.66
N ASP A 173 -10.43 -22.36 13.87
CA ASP A 173 -9.57 -23.40 13.29
C ASP A 173 -9.96 -23.66 11.83
N LEU A 174 -8.97 -23.63 10.93
CA LEU A 174 -9.09 -23.85 9.49
C LEU A 174 -8.62 -25.25 9.07
N SER A 175 -8.59 -26.23 9.98
CA SER A 175 -8.31 -27.63 9.61
C SER A 175 -9.25 -28.16 8.50
N ASN A 176 -10.44 -27.59 8.39
CA ASN A 176 -11.27 -27.64 7.19
C ASN A 176 -11.51 -26.21 6.66
N PRO A 177 -10.82 -25.79 5.58
CA PRO A 177 -10.90 -24.42 5.08
C PRO A 177 -12.29 -24.03 4.55
N GLU A 178 -13.11 -24.99 4.09
CA GLU A 178 -14.47 -24.70 3.63
C GLU A 178 -15.48 -24.54 4.77
N LEU A 179 -15.12 -24.99 5.97
CA LEU A 179 -15.99 -24.93 7.13
C LEU A 179 -15.19 -24.66 8.42
N PRO A 180 -14.75 -23.40 8.62
CA PRO A 180 -14.04 -22.99 9.83
C PRO A 180 -14.83 -23.34 11.09
N THR A 181 -14.12 -23.75 12.14
CA THR A 181 -14.74 -24.07 13.42
C THR A 181 -14.30 -23.08 14.49
N HIS A 182 -15.24 -22.57 15.28
CA HIS A 182 -14.90 -21.65 16.37
C HIS A 182 -13.91 -22.33 17.33
N TRP A 183 -12.78 -21.67 17.55
CA TRP A 183 -11.70 -22.14 18.41
C TRP A 183 -11.71 -21.39 19.73
N TYR A 184 -11.66 -20.05 19.69
CA TYR A 184 -11.48 -19.25 20.90
C TYR A 184 -12.13 -17.86 20.80
N THR A 185 -12.43 -17.28 21.97
CA THR A 185 -12.96 -15.91 22.09
C THR A 185 -12.09 -15.12 23.06
N TYR A 186 -11.61 -13.97 22.59
CA TYR A 186 -10.83 -13.01 23.38
C TYR A 186 -11.62 -11.70 23.52
N ASN A 187 -11.84 -11.28 24.77
CA ASN A 187 -12.66 -10.10 25.13
C ASN A 187 -12.04 -9.30 26.30
N ASP A 188 -10.72 -9.41 26.51
CA ASP A 188 -10.01 -8.67 27.56
C ASP A 188 -9.86 -7.18 27.18
N VAL A 189 -10.09 -6.85 25.91
CA VAL A 189 -10.36 -5.51 25.39
C VAL A 189 -11.79 -5.44 24.82
N SER A 190 -12.28 -4.23 24.59
CA SER A 190 -13.63 -3.98 24.07
C SER A 190 -13.74 -4.08 22.55
N HIS A 191 -12.62 -3.93 21.83
CA HIS A 191 -12.55 -3.85 20.38
C HIS A 191 -11.12 -4.18 19.93
N VAL A 192 -10.98 -5.08 18.97
CA VAL A 192 -9.76 -5.22 18.16
C VAL A 192 -10.12 -4.74 16.76
N HIS A 193 -9.41 -3.73 16.29
CA HIS A 193 -9.62 -3.15 14.97
C HIS A 193 -8.96 -4.02 13.90
N ASP A 194 -7.67 -4.30 14.12
CA ASP A 194 -6.81 -5.04 13.21
C ASP A 194 -5.82 -5.92 13.99
N ALA A 195 -5.26 -6.92 13.32
CA ALA A 195 -4.30 -7.85 13.92
C ALA A 195 -3.23 -8.30 12.92
N TYR A 196 -1.99 -8.38 13.40
CA TYR A 196 -0.93 -9.15 12.76
C TYR A 196 -0.60 -10.36 13.64
N VAL A 197 -0.53 -11.56 13.06
CA VAL A 197 -0.29 -12.79 13.82
C VAL A 197 0.86 -13.60 13.23
N LYS A 198 1.71 -14.15 14.10
CA LYS A 198 2.81 -15.04 13.72
C LYS A 198 3.03 -16.13 14.76
N ASN A 199 2.84 -17.38 14.36
CA ASN A 199 2.88 -18.56 15.23
C ASN A 199 1.98 -18.41 16.48
N ASP A 200 0.72 -18.02 16.27
CA ASP A 200 -0.30 -17.71 17.27
C ASP A 200 0.06 -16.58 18.26
N THR A 201 1.18 -15.87 18.07
CA THR A 201 1.46 -14.61 18.78
C THR A 201 0.86 -13.46 17.98
N ALA A 202 -0.12 -12.78 18.56
CA ALA A 202 -0.87 -11.72 17.91
C ALA A 202 -0.51 -10.34 18.45
N PHE A 203 -0.26 -9.42 17.54
CA PHE A 203 -0.22 -7.97 17.77
C PHE A 203 -1.60 -7.43 17.43
N LEU A 204 -2.34 -6.99 18.45
CA LEU A 204 -3.73 -6.56 18.34
C LEU A 204 -3.81 -5.04 18.47
N ASN A 205 -4.27 -4.37 17.42
CA ASN A 205 -4.50 -2.94 17.42
C ASN A 205 -5.90 -2.65 17.98
N CYS A 206 -5.97 -2.15 19.22
CA CYS A 206 -7.23 -2.11 19.99
C CYS A 206 -7.87 -0.72 20.08
N GLY A 207 -7.75 0.11 19.03
CA GLY A 207 -8.31 1.46 18.98
C GLY A 207 -7.86 2.30 20.18
N ASN A 208 -8.82 2.86 20.92
CA ASN A 208 -8.54 3.70 22.10
C ASN A 208 -7.89 2.95 23.28
N GLN A 209 -7.76 1.62 23.21
CA GLN A 209 -7.08 0.84 24.25
C GLN A 209 -5.60 0.58 23.95
N GLY A 210 -5.07 1.05 22.81
CA GLY A 210 -3.67 0.89 22.39
C GLY A 210 -3.33 -0.52 21.92
N LEU A 211 -2.04 -0.84 21.82
CA LEU A 211 -1.54 -2.13 21.34
C LEU A 211 -1.60 -3.19 22.45
N ARG A 212 -1.96 -4.43 22.10
CA ARG A 212 -1.77 -5.65 22.93
C ARG A 212 -0.93 -6.66 22.17
N ILE A 213 -0.02 -7.32 22.86
CA ILE A 213 0.74 -8.48 22.35
C ILE A 213 0.29 -9.69 23.16
N VAL A 214 -0.32 -10.66 22.49
CA VAL A 214 -1.00 -11.79 23.15
C VAL A 214 -0.58 -13.11 22.52
N ASP A 215 -0.19 -14.07 23.34
CA ASP A 215 0.12 -15.44 22.93
C ASP A 215 -1.13 -16.32 23.00
N PHE A 216 -1.50 -16.90 21.87
CA PHE A 216 -2.58 -17.88 21.74
C PHE A 216 -2.07 -19.31 21.48
N SER A 217 -0.75 -19.54 21.38
CA SER A 217 -0.16 -20.82 20.93
C SER A 217 -0.49 -22.01 21.83
N MET A 218 -0.72 -21.76 23.11
CA MET A 218 -1.08 -22.78 24.09
C MET A 218 -2.59 -22.89 24.34
N VAL A 219 -3.40 -22.07 23.65
CA VAL A 219 -4.85 -22.10 23.82
C VAL A 219 -5.39 -23.46 23.40
N ALA A 220 -6.00 -24.13 24.38
CA ALA A 220 -6.65 -25.41 24.21
C ALA A 220 -8.01 -25.32 24.90
N PRO A 221 -9.08 -24.95 24.16
CA PRO A 221 -10.40 -24.67 24.74
C PRO A 221 -10.94 -25.85 25.57
N LEU A 222 -10.69 -27.08 25.11
CA LEU A 222 -11.10 -28.31 25.79
C LEU A 222 -10.31 -28.60 27.08
N LEU A 223 -9.17 -27.95 27.28
CA LEU A 223 -8.30 -28.08 28.44
C LEU A 223 -8.35 -26.87 29.37
N ALA A 224 -9.20 -25.87 29.06
CA ALA A 224 -9.30 -24.60 29.78
C ALA A 224 -7.95 -23.84 29.91
N VAL A 225 -7.06 -24.01 28.92
CA VAL A 225 -5.85 -23.20 28.80
C VAL A 225 -6.22 -21.92 28.06
N MET A 226 -5.97 -20.79 28.71
CA MET A 226 -6.28 -19.44 28.21
C MET A 226 -5.05 -18.82 27.58
N HIS A 227 -5.29 -17.75 26.80
CA HIS A 227 -4.25 -16.88 26.26
C HIS A 227 -3.37 -16.25 27.36
N GLU A 228 -2.18 -15.78 26.97
CA GLU A 228 -1.26 -15.02 27.82
C GLU A 228 -1.02 -13.63 27.20
N GLU A 229 -1.30 -12.55 27.93
CA GLU A 229 -0.86 -11.21 27.51
C GLU A 229 0.64 -11.08 27.78
N LEU A 230 1.43 -10.97 26.71
CA LEU A 230 2.88 -10.83 26.77
C LEU A 230 3.30 -9.39 27.07
N GLY A 231 2.51 -8.42 26.59
CA GLY A 231 2.72 -7.01 26.88
C GLY A 231 1.70 -6.08 26.22
N SER A 232 1.80 -4.80 26.53
CA SER A 232 0.91 -3.77 26.00
C SER A 232 1.59 -2.42 25.90
N LEU A 233 1.12 -1.60 24.95
CA LEU A 233 1.55 -0.20 24.81
C LEU A 233 0.32 0.69 24.73
N THR A 234 0.04 1.40 25.82
CA THR A 234 -1.18 2.24 25.98
C THR A 234 -0.88 3.72 26.12
N THR A 235 0.40 4.09 26.16
CA THR A 235 0.84 5.50 26.23
C THR A 235 2.09 5.65 25.40
N TYR A 236 2.02 6.50 24.38
CA TYR A 236 3.08 6.75 23.41
C TYR A 236 2.83 8.11 22.73
N PRO A 237 3.82 8.68 22.03
CA PRO A 237 3.63 9.91 21.25
C PRO A 237 2.49 9.75 20.24
N ASP A 238 1.61 10.74 20.14
CA ASP A 238 0.40 10.71 19.29
C ASP A 238 -0.47 9.45 19.49
N ALA A 239 -0.69 9.06 20.75
CA ALA A 239 -1.66 8.01 21.06
C ALA A 239 -3.09 8.48 20.79
N GLY A 240 -3.77 7.78 19.88
CA GLY A 240 -5.14 8.04 19.49
C GLY A 240 -5.89 6.72 19.25
N TYR A 241 -6.46 6.57 18.05
CA TYR A 241 -7.15 5.37 17.63
C TYR A 241 -6.15 4.39 17.01
N ASN A 242 -5.54 3.54 17.84
CA ASN A 242 -4.58 2.53 17.39
C ASN A 242 -5.25 1.56 16.39
N HIS A 243 -4.85 1.67 15.13
CA HIS A 243 -5.68 1.23 14.00
C HIS A 243 -5.17 -0.07 13.36
N SER A 244 -3.92 -0.08 12.91
CA SER A 244 -3.31 -1.16 12.13
C SER A 244 -1.82 -1.28 12.42
N GLY A 245 -1.22 -2.41 12.05
CA GLY A 245 0.20 -2.62 12.25
C GLY A 245 0.77 -3.84 11.55
N TRP A 246 2.09 -3.85 11.38
CA TRP A 246 2.80 -4.96 10.75
C TRP A 246 4.16 -5.19 11.41
N LEU A 247 4.55 -6.45 11.55
CA LEU A 247 5.81 -6.87 12.18
C LEU A 247 6.90 -7.11 11.13
N THR A 248 8.15 -6.74 11.44
CA THR A 248 9.29 -7.10 10.61
C THR A 248 9.54 -8.61 10.61
N ASP A 249 10.13 -9.14 9.53
CA ASP A 249 10.39 -10.57 9.38
C ASP A 249 11.23 -11.18 10.51
N ASP A 250 12.17 -10.40 11.05
CA ASP A 250 13.02 -10.77 12.18
C ASP A 250 12.29 -10.72 13.54
N GLY A 251 11.08 -10.18 13.59
CA GLY A 251 10.24 -10.09 14.77
C GLY A 251 10.64 -9.01 15.78
N ASN A 252 11.59 -8.13 15.43
CA ASN A 252 12.14 -7.14 16.37
C ASN A 252 11.42 -5.80 16.34
N TYR A 253 10.79 -5.43 15.22
CA TYR A 253 10.13 -4.13 15.08
C TYR A 253 8.69 -4.26 14.62
N TYR A 254 7.82 -3.47 15.22
CA TYR A 254 6.42 -3.35 14.82
C TYR A 254 6.15 -1.93 14.34
N VAL A 255 5.54 -1.78 13.17
CA VAL A 255 5.19 -0.46 12.61
C VAL A 255 3.68 -0.30 12.69
N MET A 256 3.22 0.69 13.46
CA MET A 256 1.79 0.91 13.71
C MET A 256 1.33 2.32 13.34
N ALA A 257 0.04 2.40 13.02
CA ALA A 257 -0.68 3.63 12.73
C ALA A 257 -1.75 3.90 13.79
N ASP A 258 -1.96 5.18 14.06
CA ASP A 258 -3.15 5.68 14.73
C ASP A 258 -3.96 6.47 13.69
N GLU A 259 -5.22 6.11 13.46
CA GLU A 259 -6.05 6.67 12.39
C GLU A 259 -6.65 8.02 12.81
N ASN A 260 -5.76 9.01 12.93
CA ASN A 260 -6.09 10.37 13.32
C ASN A 260 -5.34 11.36 12.44
N HIS A 261 -5.99 12.50 12.15
CA HIS A 261 -5.36 13.57 11.37
C HIS A 261 -4.14 14.13 12.10
N GLY A 262 -3.03 14.19 11.35
CA GLY A 262 -1.74 14.72 11.81
C GLY A 262 -0.97 13.80 12.76
N TYR A 263 -1.40 12.55 12.94
CA TYR A 263 -0.69 11.59 13.79
C TYR A 263 0.33 10.84 12.94
N GLU A 264 1.58 10.83 13.41
CA GLU A 264 2.67 10.16 12.71
C GLU A 264 2.62 8.64 12.93
N MET A 265 3.13 7.86 11.98
CA MET A 265 3.43 6.44 12.15
C MET A 265 4.45 6.23 13.27
N LYS A 266 4.44 5.05 13.90
CA LYS A 266 5.38 4.68 14.97
C LYS A 266 6.11 3.40 14.59
N ILE A 267 7.44 3.40 14.73
CA ILE A 267 8.23 2.17 14.78
C ILE A 267 8.49 1.83 16.24
N LEU A 268 8.16 0.61 16.64
CA LEU A 268 8.32 0.10 17.99
C LEU A 268 9.41 -0.97 17.98
N ASP A 269 10.36 -0.91 18.91
CA ASP A 269 11.16 -2.08 19.29
C ASP A 269 10.29 -3.00 20.15
N VAL A 270 10.10 -4.23 19.65
CA VAL A 270 9.34 -5.31 20.26
C VAL A 270 10.19 -6.57 20.42
N SER A 271 11.53 -6.45 20.41
CA SER A 271 12.44 -7.58 20.67
C SER A 271 12.27 -8.18 22.08
N ASP A 272 11.71 -7.40 23.01
CA ASP A 272 11.15 -7.84 24.28
C ASP A 272 9.66 -7.46 24.33
N TYR A 273 8.78 -8.44 24.11
CA TYR A 273 7.33 -8.23 24.11
C TYR A 273 6.78 -7.67 25.41
N SER A 274 7.48 -7.86 26.54
CA SER A 274 7.03 -7.33 27.84
C SER A 274 7.29 -5.83 28.02
N ASN A 275 8.10 -5.24 27.15
CA ASN A 275 8.48 -3.83 27.20
C ASN A 275 8.61 -3.21 25.80
N PRO A 276 7.51 -3.11 25.03
CA PRO A 276 7.52 -2.45 23.73
C PRO A 276 7.86 -0.96 23.89
N THR A 277 8.72 -0.42 23.02
CA THR A 277 9.11 1.00 23.09
C THR A 277 9.13 1.65 21.72
N VAL A 278 8.68 2.89 21.62
CA VAL A 278 8.74 3.67 20.36
C VAL A 278 10.19 4.11 20.12
N VAL A 279 10.75 3.74 18.97
CA VAL A 279 12.12 4.13 18.55
C VAL A 279 12.12 5.33 17.62
N SER A 280 11.11 5.47 16.77
CA SER A 280 10.98 6.60 15.84
C SER A 280 9.52 6.85 15.45
N THR A 281 9.28 8.05 14.93
CA THR A 281 8.02 8.44 14.27
C THR A 281 8.30 9.01 12.89
N PHE A 282 7.37 8.83 11.95
CA PHE A 282 7.49 9.31 10.58
C PHE A 282 6.11 9.48 9.93
N PHE A 283 6.01 10.21 8.83
CA PHE A 283 4.76 10.48 8.12
C PHE A 283 5.04 10.74 6.63
N SER A 284 4.00 10.94 5.82
CA SER A 284 4.11 11.16 4.37
C SER A 284 4.95 12.40 3.97
N GLY A 285 5.12 13.38 4.87
CA GLY A 285 5.81 14.64 4.56
C GLY A 285 4.94 15.70 3.88
N VAL A 286 3.65 15.42 3.62
CA VAL A 286 2.73 16.36 2.94
C VAL A 286 2.21 17.43 3.88
N SER A 287 1.50 17.03 4.95
CA SER A 287 0.95 17.96 5.93
C SER A 287 0.95 17.35 7.33
N GLN A 288 1.79 17.87 8.22
CA GLN A 288 1.88 17.37 9.60
C GLN A 288 0.55 17.47 10.38
N MET A 289 -0.38 18.35 9.99
CA MET A 289 -1.66 18.49 10.69
C MET A 289 -2.80 17.70 10.08
N GLU A 290 -2.67 17.25 8.83
CA GLU A 290 -3.78 16.71 8.04
C GLU A 290 -3.52 15.28 7.53
N SER A 291 -2.25 14.91 7.35
CA SER A 291 -1.87 13.56 6.91
C SER A 291 -2.37 12.52 7.91
N MET A 292 -2.95 11.44 7.39
CA MET A 292 -3.54 10.37 8.21
C MET A 292 -3.18 9.01 7.59
N PRO A 293 -2.32 8.21 8.24
CA PRO A 293 -2.10 6.83 7.81
C PRO A 293 -3.35 5.97 8.06
N HIS A 294 -3.56 4.98 7.18
CA HIS A 294 -4.62 3.99 7.32
C HIS A 294 -4.04 2.59 7.53
N ASN A 295 -3.59 1.95 6.44
CA ASN A 295 -2.99 0.62 6.49
C ASN A 295 -1.54 0.65 6.00
N GLN A 296 -0.73 -0.24 6.58
CA GLN A 296 0.66 -0.41 6.22
C GLN A 296 1.07 -1.87 6.27
N ILE A 297 1.97 -2.24 5.38
CA ILE A 297 2.55 -3.56 5.30
C ILE A 297 4.07 -3.41 5.16
N ILE A 298 4.83 -4.29 5.81
CA ILE A 298 6.29 -4.37 5.65
C ILE A 298 6.62 -5.50 4.68
N ASN A 299 7.46 -5.22 3.70
CA ASN A 299 8.12 -6.23 2.87
C ASN A 299 9.63 -5.93 2.82
N GLY A 300 10.42 -6.82 3.42
CA GLY A 300 11.86 -6.62 3.60
C GLY A 300 12.17 -5.37 4.45
N ASN A 301 12.92 -4.44 3.88
CA ASN A 301 13.32 -3.20 4.56
C ASN A 301 12.36 -2.04 4.30
N TYR A 302 11.23 -2.25 3.65
CA TYR A 302 10.32 -1.18 3.26
C TYR A 302 8.98 -1.32 3.96
N VAL A 303 8.45 -0.20 4.45
CA VAL A 303 7.05 -0.07 4.87
C VAL A 303 6.29 0.68 3.79
N TYR A 304 5.21 0.07 3.31
CA TYR A 304 4.30 0.61 2.33
C TYR A 304 3.07 1.07 3.08
N THR A 305 2.73 2.36 2.99
CA THR A 305 1.62 2.94 3.76
C THR A 305 0.63 3.61 2.83
N ALA A 306 -0.65 3.27 2.98
CA ALA A 306 -1.77 4.03 2.44
C ALA A 306 -2.09 5.19 3.39
N HIS A 307 -2.04 6.42 2.87
CA HIS A 307 -2.20 7.66 3.63
C HIS A 307 -3.42 8.46 3.19
N TYR A 308 -4.57 7.81 2.96
CA TYR A 308 -5.80 8.51 2.58
C TYR A 308 -5.54 9.57 1.50
N HIS A 309 -5.73 10.85 1.85
CA HIS A 309 -5.60 11.99 0.98
C HIS A 309 -4.21 12.18 0.36
N ASP A 310 -3.15 11.67 0.99
CA ASP A 310 -1.79 11.86 0.47
C ASP A 310 -1.46 10.84 -0.63
N GLY A 311 -2.18 9.70 -0.68
CA GLY A 311 -1.88 8.57 -1.55
C GLY A 311 -1.00 7.51 -0.87
N ILE A 312 -0.06 6.92 -1.61
CA ILE A 312 0.83 5.88 -1.09
C ILE A 312 2.25 6.40 -0.90
N TYR A 313 2.86 6.01 0.23
CA TYR A 313 4.23 6.38 0.60
C TYR A 313 4.98 5.15 1.04
N ILE A 314 6.21 5.02 0.55
CA ILE A 314 7.10 3.91 0.86
C ILE A 314 8.32 4.46 1.57
N HIS A 315 8.57 3.96 2.78
CA HIS A 315 9.73 4.34 3.58
C HIS A 315 10.68 3.15 3.73
N ASP A 316 11.98 3.38 3.53
CA ASP A 316 13.05 2.47 3.94
C ASP A 316 13.22 2.57 5.46
N ILE A 317 13.09 1.42 6.13
CA ILE A 317 13.19 1.23 7.58
C ILE A 317 14.39 0.34 7.96
N SER A 318 15.38 0.18 7.09
CA SER A 318 16.63 -0.54 7.37
C SER A 318 17.41 0.03 8.57
N ASP A 319 17.30 1.33 8.82
CA ASP A 319 17.57 1.93 10.13
C ASP A 319 16.25 2.36 10.77
N PRO A 320 15.70 1.59 11.73
CA PRO A 320 14.41 1.88 12.35
C PRO A 320 14.42 3.17 13.18
N ASN A 321 15.59 3.75 13.49
CA ASN A 321 15.67 5.06 14.15
C ASN A 321 15.53 6.22 13.18
N ASN A 322 15.68 5.98 11.88
CA ASN A 322 15.66 7.00 10.85
C ASN A 322 15.01 6.48 9.56
N PRO A 323 13.67 6.36 9.53
CA PRO A 323 12.93 6.00 8.31
C PRO A 323 13.14 7.04 7.20
N ILE A 324 13.34 6.58 5.96
CA ILE A 324 13.61 7.44 4.81
C ILE A 324 12.56 7.23 3.73
N LEU A 325 11.89 8.30 3.29
CA LEU A 325 10.98 8.24 2.15
C LEU A 325 11.76 7.91 0.86
N VAL A 326 11.39 6.81 0.18
CA VAL A 326 12.05 6.35 -1.06
C VAL A 326 11.15 6.40 -2.28
N ALA A 327 9.83 6.33 -2.11
CA ALA A 327 8.87 6.41 -3.20
C ALA A 327 7.50 6.91 -2.70
N PHE A 328 6.75 7.57 -3.59
CA PHE A 328 5.35 7.90 -3.33
C PHE A 328 4.56 8.04 -4.63
N TYR A 329 3.25 7.90 -4.52
CA TYR A 329 2.31 8.25 -5.59
C TYR A 329 1.03 8.80 -4.97
N ASP A 330 0.68 10.02 -5.37
CA ASP A 330 -0.59 10.65 -5.01
C ASP A 330 -1.72 9.91 -5.74
N THR A 331 -2.68 9.30 -5.05
CA THR A 331 -3.85 8.66 -5.70
C THR A 331 -5.07 9.57 -5.73
N PHE A 332 -5.02 10.68 -4.99
CA PHE A 332 -6.16 11.54 -4.71
C PHE A 332 -5.72 13.00 -4.67
N ASP A 333 -6.38 13.88 -5.43
CA ASP A 333 -6.13 15.33 -5.41
C ASP A 333 -7.10 16.02 -4.42
N PRO A 334 -6.74 16.20 -3.13
CA PRO A 334 -7.67 16.70 -2.13
C PRO A 334 -8.00 18.18 -2.35
N THR A 335 -9.30 18.47 -2.48
CA THR A 335 -9.79 19.86 -2.35
C THR A 335 -9.94 20.30 -0.89
N HIS A 336 -9.92 19.34 0.04
CA HIS A 336 -9.91 19.49 1.50
C HIS A 336 -9.46 18.18 2.16
N TYR A 337 -9.11 18.23 3.46
CA TYR A 337 -8.80 17.07 4.30
C TYR A 337 -9.94 16.72 5.27
N ASN A 338 -11.19 17.04 4.93
CA ASN A 338 -12.31 16.56 5.72
C ASN A 338 -12.66 15.12 5.33
N SER A 339 -13.08 14.30 6.30
CA SER A 339 -13.51 12.91 6.09
C SER A 339 -12.35 11.94 5.82
N TYR A 340 -12.68 10.75 5.31
CA TYR A 340 -11.77 9.71 4.85
C TYR A 340 -11.91 9.59 3.33
N MET A 341 -10.84 9.90 2.59
CA MET A 341 -10.80 9.85 1.13
C MET A 341 -9.40 9.48 0.66
N GLY A 342 -9.30 8.86 -0.51
CA GLY A 342 -8.02 8.49 -1.12
C GLY A 342 -7.58 7.06 -0.84
N ALA A 343 -6.26 6.82 -0.73
CA ALA A 343 -5.68 5.49 -0.58
C ALA A 343 -6.10 4.83 0.75
N TRP A 344 -6.68 3.64 0.66
CA TRP A 344 -7.20 2.85 1.79
C TRP A 344 -6.32 1.64 2.09
N GLY A 345 -6.12 0.77 1.10
CA GLY A 345 -5.35 -0.47 1.24
C GLY A 345 -4.09 -0.47 0.39
N VAL A 346 -3.10 -1.27 0.80
CA VAL A 346 -1.86 -1.51 0.06
C VAL A 346 -1.42 -2.96 0.23
N TYR A 347 -0.94 -3.59 -0.86
CA TYR A 347 -0.43 -4.97 -0.84
C TYR A 347 0.88 -5.08 -1.63
N PRO A 348 2.03 -5.39 -0.97
CA PRO A 348 3.35 -5.39 -1.59
C PRO A 348 3.95 -6.80 -1.83
N PHE A 349 3.18 -7.88 -1.73
CA PHE A 349 3.72 -9.25 -1.76
C PHE A 349 3.55 -9.99 -3.09
N LEU A 350 3.18 -9.31 -4.18
CA LEU A 350 3.15 -9.97 -5.49
C LEU A 350 4.56 -10.43 -5.90
N PRO A 351 4.74 -11.67 -6.41
CA PRO A 351 6.03 -12.17 -6.87
C PRO A 351 6.79 -11.29 -7.88
N SER A 352 6.10 -10.48 -8.67
CA SER A 352 6.64 -9.51 -9.62
C SER A 352 7.30 -8.30 -8.95
N GLY A 353 7.00 -8.07 -7.66
CA GLY A 353 7.34 -6.85 -6.94
C GLY A 353 6.38 -5.68 -7.21
N ASN A 354 5.33 -5.90 -8.01
CA ASN A 354 4.30 -4.91 -8.23
C ASN A 354 3.49 -4.69 -6.94
N ILE A 355 3.09 -3.44 -6.73
CA ILE A 355 2.34 -3.02 -5.54
C ILE A 355 0.90 -2.77 -5.94
N LEU A 356 -0.04 -3.38 -5.21
CA LEU A 356 -1.46 -3.14 -5.36
C LEU A 356 -1.91 -2.09 -4.36
N VAL A 357 -2.81 -1.21 -4.79
CA VAL A 357 -3.37 -0.15 -3.94
C VAL A 357 -4.85 -0.01 -4.25
N SER A 358 -5.67 0.10 -3.22
CA SER A 358 -7.06 0.54 -3.36
C SER A 358 -7.21 1.98 -2.91
N ASP A 359 -7.92 2.75 -3.73
CA ASP A 359 -8.36 4.10 -3.42
C ASP A 359 -9.89 4.11 -3.30
N MET A 360 -10.40 4.70 -2.21
CA MET A 360 -11.81 4.70 -1.85
C MET A 360 -12.73 5.20 -2.98
N GLN A 361 -12.27 6.19 -3.76
CA GLN A 361 -13.06 6.83 -4.81
C GLN A 361 -12.65 6.39 -6.20
N THR A 362 -11.38 6.03 -6.38
CA THR A 362 -10.78 5.85 -7.72
C THR A 362 -10.34 4.43 -8.01
N GLY A 363 -10.53 3.47 -7.10
CA GLY A 363 -10.46 2.04 -7.42
C GLY A 363 -9.08 1.43 -7.31
N LEU A 364 -8.77 0.50 -8.20
CA LEU A 364 -7.56 -0.34 -8.14
C LEU A 364 -6.41 0.31 -8.90
N TYR A 365 -5.26 0.40 -8.25
CA TYR A 365 -4.00 0.81 -8.85
C TYR A 365 -2.97 -0.32 -8.75
N VAL A 366 -2.16 -0.48 -9.80
CA VAL A 366 -0.99 -1.36 -9.82
C VAL A 366 0.24 -0.52 -10.15
N PHE A 367 1.20 -0.53 -9.25
CA PHE A 367 2.42 0.25 -9.35
C PHE A 367 3.66 -0.63 -9.46
N GLU A 368 4.65 -0.12 -10.17
CA GLU A 368 6.04 -0.55 -10.06
C GLU A 368 6.80 0.50 -9.24
N ILE A 369 7.60 0.05 -8.27
CA ILE A 369 8.43 0.91 -7.45
C ILE A 369 9.90 0.74 -7.83
N ASP A 370 10.55 1.88 -8.00
CA ASP A 370 11.95 1.99 -8.35
C ASP A 370 12.78 2.43 -7.14
N TYR A 371 13.17 1.47 -6.30
CA TYR A 371 13.88 1.72 -5.04
C TYR A 371 15.26 2.37 -5.21
N ASP A 372 15.88 2.23 -6.38
CA ASP A 372 17.22 2.74 -6.66
C ASP A 372 17.22 4.04 -7.49
N GLY A 373 16.05 4.54 -7.90
CA GLY A 373 15.94 5.59 -8.93
C GLY A 373 16.40 5.11 -10.33
N HIS A 374 16.49 3.79 -10.51
CA HIS A 374 16.65 3.06 -11.76
C HIS A 374 15.29 2.65 -12.33
N THR A 375 14.66 3.59 -13.04
CA THR A 375 13.59 3.23 -13.99
C THR A 375 14.20 2.16 -14.87
N LEU A 376 13.58 0.97 -14.95
CA LEU A 376 14.07 -0.19 -15.70
C LEU A 376 14.68 0.20 -17.05
N LEU A 377 15.97 0.42 -17.00
CA LEU A 377 16.88 0.49 -18.11
C LEU A 377 18.07 -0.27 -17.58
N GLU A 378 18.08 -1.58 -17.87
CA GLU A 378 19.22 -2.47 -17.68
C GLU A 378 20.46 -1.74 -17.17
N GLU A 379 20.73 -1.81 -15.85
CA GLU A 379 22.06 -1.52 -15.34
C GLU A 379 23.01 -2.61 -15.86
N ASN A 380 23.31 -2.53 -17.16
CA ASN A 380 24.60 -2.96 -17.67
C ASN A 380 25.60 -1.96 -17.10
N SER A 381 26.09 -2.28 -15.91
CA SER A 381 27.27 -1.69 -15.33
C SER A 381 28.37 -1.56 -16.41
N VAL A 382 28.65 -0.30 -16.74
CA VAL A 382 29.90 0.24 -17.30
C VAL A 382 30.22 -0.10 -18.77
N ASN A 383 30.07 0.90 -19.66
CA ASN A 383 31.20 1.41 -20.49
C ASN A 383 30.90 2.60 -21.43
N ASN A 384 29.64 3.02 -21.65
CA ASN A 384 29.32 3.88 -22.80
C ASN A 384 29.09 5.38 -22.54
N LEU A 385 29.11 5.91 -21.31
CA LEU A 385 29.07 7.37 -21.08
C LEU A 385 30.19 7.79 -20.13
N LYS A 386 31.07 8.69 -20.59
CA LYS A 386 32.18 9.25 -19.80
C LYS A 386 32.15 10.77 -19.82
N LEU A 387 32.13 11.37 -18.63
CA LEU A 387 32.27 12.80 -18.41
C LEU A 387 33.66 13.12 -17.86
N PHE A 388 34.43 13.97 -18.56
CA PHE A 388 35.74 14.40 -18.05
C PHE A 388 36.19 15.77 -18.58
N PRO A 389 36.98 16.54 -17.80
CA PRO A 389 37.27 16.28 -16.39
C PRO A 389 36.02 16.48 -15.53
N ASN A 390 35.93 15.77 -14.41
CA ASN A 390 34.89 15.95 -13.41
C ASN A 390 35.55 15.86 -12.03
N PRO A 391 35.74 16.97 -11.30
CA PRO A 391 35.20 18.32 -11.54
C PRO A 391 35.74 19.05 -12.79
N THR A 392 34.99 20.02 -13.30
CA THR A 392 35.35 20.88 -14.46
C THR A 392 35.23 22.37 -14.16
N LYS A 393 35.89 23.21 -14.96
CA LYS A 393 35.78 24.68 -14.92
C LYS A 393 35.07 25.25 -16.14
N GLU A 394 35.63 25.12 -17.34
CA GLU A 394 35.07 25.81 -18.51
C GLU A 394 34.48 24.86 -19.53
N MET A 395 34.99 23.63 -19.60
CA MET A 395 34.58 22.66 -20.62
C MET A 395 34.42 21.26 -20.04
N LEU A 396 33.34 20.59 -20.43
CA LEU A 396 33.08 19.19 -20.10
C LEU A 396 33.08 18.36 -21.38
N ASN A 397 33.97 17.38 -21.46
CA ASN A 397 33.96 16.40 -22.54
C ASN A 397 33.01 15.27 -22.17
N ILE A 398 32.17 14.90 -23.13
CA ILE A 398 31.18 13.84 -23.04
C ILE A 398 31.54 12.84 -24.13
N GLN A 399 31.83 11.60 -23.74
CA GLN A 399 32.17 10.54 -24.68
C GLN A 399 31.16 9.42 -24.56
N PHE A 400 30.60 9.00 -25.70
CA PHE A 400 29.66 7.89 -25.78
C PHE A 400 29.65 7.25 -27.17
N GLU A 401 28.94 6.13 -27.34
CA GLU A 401 28.76 5.48 -28.64
C GLU A 401 27.33 5.67 -29.16
N GLY A 402 27.19 5.95 -30.46
CA GLY A 402 25.89 6.12 -31.12
C GLY A 402 25.46 7.57 -31.31
N GLU A 403 24.20 7.75 -31.70
CA GLU A 403 23.52 9.04 -31.83
C GLU A 403 22.51 9.19 -30.69
N GLY A 404 22.49 10.34 -30.03
CA GLY A 404 21.59 10.56 -28.90
C GLY A 404 21.22 12.00 -28.67
N LEU A 405 20.16 12.20 -27.87
CA LEU A 405 19.72 13.51 -27.40
C LEU A 405 20.32 13.78 -26.03
N LEU A 406 21.26 14.73 -25.99
CA LEU A 406 21.88 15.21 -24.77
C LEU A 406 21.02 16.31 -24.14
N LYS A 407 20.74 16.20 -22.85
CA LYS A 407 20.07 17.20 -22.02
C LYS A 407 20.95 17.52 -20.81
N MET A 408 20.96 18.77 -20.37
CA MET A 408 21.69 19.22 -19.19
C MET A 408 20.74 19.94 -18.23
N PHE A 409 20.83 19.60 -16.96
CA PHE A 409 19.97 20.14 -15.89
C PHE A 409 20.81 20.72 -14.76
N ASP A 410 20.25 21.73 -14.08
CA ASP A 410 20.76 22.14 -12.76
C ASP A 410 20.23 21.24 -11.63
N VAL A 411 20.70 21.48 -10.40
CA VAL A 411 20.30 20.71 -9.20
C VAL A 411 18.80 20.77 -8.88
N SER A 412 18.08 21.76 -9.38
CA SER A 412 16.63 21.88 -9.17
C SER A 412 15.81 21.15 -10.24
N GLY A 413 16.47 20.48 -11.19
CA GLY A 413 15.83 19.79 -12.31
C GLY A 413 15.47 20.72 -13.48
N LYS A 414 15.89 21.99 -13.46
CA LYS A 414 15.64 22.91 -14.58
C LYS A 414 16.51 22.55 -15.77
N LEU A 415 15.88 22.34 -16.92
CA LEU A 415 16.55 22.11 -18.19
C LEU A 415 17.33 23.36 -18.64
N LEU A 416 18.64 23.23 -18.80
CA LEU A 416 19.55 24.28 -19.22
C LEU A 416 19.85 24.22 -20.71
N GLN A 417 20.01 23.01 -21.26
CA GLN A 417 20.40 22.81 -22.65
C GLN A 417 19.92 21.45 -23.16
N THR A 418 19.55 21.41 -24.45
CA THR A 418 19.27 20.18 -25.20
C THR A 418 20.02 20.21 -26.54
N LYS A 419 20.67 19.10 -26.92
CA LYS A 419 21.43 19.00 -28.17
C LYS A 419 21.44 17.57 -28.70
N LEU A 420 21.23 17.40 -30.00
CA LEU A 420 21.46 16.10 -30.68
C LEU A 420 22.96 15.92 -30.93
N VAL A 421 23.52 14.78 -30.55
CA VAL A 421 24.96 14.51 -30.50
C VAL A 421 25.28 13.11 -31.05
N MET A 422 26.49 12.91 -31.57
CA MET A 422 26.93 11.63 -32.13
C MET A 422 28.38 11.31 -31.71
N GLY A 423 28.59 10.21 -31.00
CA GLY A 423 29.92 9.72 -30.58
C GLY A 423 30.64 10.53 -29.49
N GLY A 424 30.14 11.72 -29.16
CA GLY A 424 30.68 12.60 -28.13
C GLY A 424 30.34 14.08 -28.35
N GLU A 425 30.59 14.91 -27.34
CA GLU A 425 30.32 16.35 -27.37
C GLU A 425 31.23 17.09 -26.38
N VAL A 426 31.50 18.37 -26.61
CA VAL A 426 32.18 19.25 -25.65
C VAL A 426 31.24 20.39 -25.26
N LEU A 427 30.79 20.40 -24.01
CA LEU A 427 29.96 21.47 -23.48
C LEU A 427 30.82 22.63 -22.97
N ASN A 428 30.48 23.84 -23.39
CA ASN A 428 31.02 25.07 -22.80
C ASN A 428 30.15 25.48 -21.62
N LEU A 429 30.75 25.57 -20.44
CA LEU A 429 30.08 25.82 -19.17
C LEU A 429 30.42 27.19 -18.56
N THR A 430 31.04 28.09 -19.34
CA THR A 430 31.55 29.38 -18.85
C THR A 430 30.46 30.26 -18.24
N GLU A 431 29.23 30.16 -18.75
CA GLU A 431 28.08 30.93 -18.27
C GLU A 431 27.35 30.29 -17.08
N LEU A 432 27.75 29.08 -16.67
CA LEU A 432 27.16 28.38 -15.53
C LEU A 432 27.83 28.79 -14.22
N GLN A 433 27.02 28.86 -13.16
CA GLN A 433 27.51 29.06 -11.80
C GLN A 433 28.22 27.81 -11.26
N SER A 434 29.01 27.95 -10.21
CA SER A 434 29.62 26.80 -9.53
C SER A 434 28.53 25.99 -8.83
N GLY A 435 28.54 24.67 -9.01
CA GLY A 435 27.47 23.79 -8.51
C GLY A 435 27.48 22.40 -9.11
N PHE A 436 26.48 21.61 -8.73
CA PHE A 436 26.23 20.29 -9.31
C PHE A 436 25.30 20.41 -10.51
N TYR A 437 25.56 19.60 -11.52
CA TYR A 437 24.77 19.54 -12.75
C TYR A 437 24.62 18.09 -13.16
N VAL A 438 23.53 17.79 -13.88
CA VAL A 438 23.25 16.45 -14.41
C VAL A 438 23.26 16.52 -15.93
N VAL A 439 24.00 15.61 -16.55
CA VAL A 439 23.86 15.30 -17.97
C VAL A 439 22.99 14.07 -18.11
N GLN A 440 21.98 14.17 -18.96
CA GLN A 440 21.15 13.07 -19.42
C GLN A 440 21.41 12.86 -20.91
N LEU A 441 21.60 11.61 -21.33
CA LEU A 441 21.80 11.25 -22.72
C LEU A 441 20.80 10.16 -23.12
N GLU A 442 19.96 10.44 -24.10
CA GLU A 442 18.98 9.49 -24.63
C GLU A 442 19.50 8.91 -25.95
N ILE A 443 19.83 7.62 -26.00
CA ILE A 443 20.25 6.90 -27.21
C ILE A 443 19.22 5.82 -27.50
N GLU A 444 18.57 5.91 -28.66
CA GLU A 444 17.45 5.06 -29.10
C GLU A 444 16.27 5.06 -28.11
N LYS A 445 16.34 4.23 -27.05
CA LYS A 445 15.37 4.12 -25.95
C LYS A 445 16.02 4.01 -24.57
N LYS A 446 17.35 4.14 -24.49
CA LYS A 446 18.11 4.10 -23.25
C LYS A 446 18.46 5.51 -22.82
N VAL A 447 18.24 5.80 -21.55
CA VAL A 447 18.58 7.07 -20.92
C VAL A 447 19.74 6.85 -19.96
N TYR A 448 20.81 7.63 -20.11
CA TYR A 448 22.00 7.58 -19.27
C TYR A 448 22.12 8.88 -18.48
N HIS A 449 22.30 8.80 -17.17
CA HIS A 449 22.51 9.96 -16.31
C HIS A 449 23.92 9.97 -15.73
N GLN A 450 24.60 11.11 -15.77
CA GLN A 450 25.86 11.28 -15.05
C GLN A 450 26.00 12.69 -14.47
N LYS A 451 26.34 12.74 -13.18
CA LYS A 451 26.53 13.99 -12.41
C LYS A 451 27.92 14.56 -12.66
N PHE A 452 28.04 15.88 -12.76
CA PHE A 452 29.33 16.56 -12.75
C PHE A 452 29.34 17.82 -11.86
N ILE A 453 30.53 18.20 -11.43
CA ILE A 453 30.77 19.35 -10.57
C ILE A 453 31.42 20.47 -11.38
N LYS A 454 30.76 21.63 -11.47
CA LYS A 454 31.31 22.87 -12.02
C LYS A 454 31.96 23.68 -10.89
N GLN A 455 33.24 23.96 -11.03
CA GLN A 455 34.01 24.80 -10.12
C GLN A 455 34.00 26.26 -10.57
#